data_AF-A0A350QWS8-F1
#
_entry.id   AF-A0A350QWS8-F1
#
_cell.length_a   1.000
_cell.length_b   1.000
_cell.length_c   1.000
_cell.angle_alpha   90.00
_cell.angle_beta   90.00
_cell.angle_gamma   90.00
#
_symmetry.space_group_name_H-M   'P 1'
#
loop_
_entity.id
_entity.type
_entity.pdbx_description
1 polymer ?
#
loop_
_entity_poly.entity_id
_entity_poly.type
_entity_poly.pdbx_seq_one_letter_code
_entity_poly.pdbx_strand_id
1 'polypeptide(L)'
;MKNEFLADVILRRFYGQLEVGSYVFQQDFCHYHEPWIHLIHYQFKDCFTLVCHVEDTPSLVFRMTRKIEPERLREGFDLQNFDGQRIRESFDYSISLVSEEPARQNILAAKVFCLLARHFFEEAERTLDQLLEEYDFIEPGNLEFVIQVHQKAKEDKQLILDTMRNEGKNLITDLDYVTDINY
;
A
#
# COMPACT_ATOMS: atom_id res chain seq x y z
N MET A 1 5.19 12.92 0.35
CA MET A 1 5.31 11.47 0.11
C MET A 1 6.10 10.84 1.22
N LYS A 2 5.48 9.88 1.90
CA LYS A 2 6.24 8.98 2.76
C LYS A 2 6.97 7.99 1.84
N ASN A 3 8.06 7.41 2.31
CA ASN A 3 8.74 6.31 1.66
C ASN A 3 8.92 5.22 2.71
N GLU A 4 9.40 4.05 2.31
CA GLU A 4 9.59 2.92 3.22
C GLU A 4 10.42 3.30 4.47
N PHE A 5 11.50 4.05 4.28
CA PHE A 5 12.31 4.57 5.38
C PHE A 5 11.51 5.45 6.35
N LEU A 6 10.73 6.41 5.83
CA LEU A 6 9.90 7.27 6.66
C LEU A 6 8.78 6.47 7.36
N ALA A 7 8.25 5.44 6.71
CA ALA A 7 7.25 4.55 7.27
C ALA A 7 7.81 3.77 8.49
N ASP A 8 9.02 3.23 8.40
CA ASP A 8 9.73 2.59 9.52
C ASP A 8 10.01 3.58 10.66
N VAL A 9 10.44 4.81 10.33
CA VAL A 9 10.67 5.87 11.33
C VAL A 9 9.37 6.22 12.07
N ILE A 10 8.25 6.36 11.36
CA ILE A 10 6.93 6.61 11.97
C ILE A 10 6.55 5.46 12.93
N LEU A 11 6.75 4.22 12.51
CA LEU A 11 6.45 3.05 13.33
C LEU A 11 7.29 3.05 14.63
N ARG A 12 8.59 3.29 14.53
CA ARG A 12 9.49 3.24 15.71
C ARG A 12 9.37 4.44 16.62
N ARG A 13 9.14 5.64 16.07
CA ARG A 13 9.22 6.90 16.84
C ARG A 13 7.87 7.43 17.26
N PHE A 14 6.86 7.32 16.40
CA PHE A 14 5.52 7.83 16.68
C PHE A 14 4.64 6.74 17.32
N TYR A 15 4.48 5.60 16.66
CA TYR A 15 3.59 4.52 17.17
C TYR A 15 4.03 4.00 18.54
N GLY A 16 5.34 3.91 18.80
CA GLY A 16 5.87 3.49 20.10
C GLY A 16 5.64 4.46 21.27
N GLN A 17 5.26 5.70 20.99
CA GLN A 17 4.95 6.71 22.00
C GLN A 17 3.45 6.88 22.25
N LEU A 18 2.59 6.19 21.47
CA LEU A 18 1.15 6.33 21.62
C LEU A 18 0.66 5.67 22.92
N GLU A 19 -0.22 6.38 23.61
CA GLU A 19 -0.91 5.87 24.80
C GLU A 19 -2.35 5.50 24.47
N VAL A 20 -2.91 4.55 25.22
CA VAL A 20 -4.33 4.17 25.09
C VAL A 20 -5.20 5.40 25.33
N GLY A 21 -6.14 5.66 24.42
CA GLY A 21 -6.97 6.86 24.41
C GLY A 21 -6.50 7.95 23.45
N SER A 22 -5.28 7.86 22.92
CA SER A 22 -4.76 8.77 21.90
C SER A 22 -5.59 8.69 20.62
N TYR A 23 -5.71 9.82 19.93
CA TYR A 23 -6.26 9.90 18.58
C TYR A 23 -5.14 10.03 17.57
N VAL A 24 -5.19 9.22 16.52
CA VAL A 24 -4.25 9.23 15.41
C VAL A 24 -4.99 9.68 14.16
N PHE A 25 -4.59 10.83 13.64
CA PHE A 25 -5.02 11.31 12.33
C PHE A 25 -4.10 10.71 11.26
N GLN A 26 -4.62 9.75 10.51
CA GLN A 26 -3.92 9.17 9.36
C GLN A 26 -4.18 10.03 8.12
N GLN A 27 -3.31 11.01 7.90
CA GLN A 27 -3.32 11.81 6.69
C GLN A 27 -3.05 10.92 5.47
N ASP A 28 -3.82 11.16 4.40
CA ASP A 28 -3.66 10.49 3.09
C ASP A 28 -3.92 8.98 3.15
N PHE A 29 -4.72 8.53 4.12
CA PHE A 29 -5.09 7.12 4.27
C PHE A 29 -5.70 6.54 2.99
N CYS A 30 -6.54 7.30 2.29
CA CYS A 30 -7.18 6.89 1.03
C CYS A 30 -6.44 7.43 -0.19
N HIS A 31 -5.15 7.80 -0.07
CA HIS A 31 -4.38 8.29 -1.20
C HIS A 31 -3.62 7.15 -1.88
N TYR A 32 -3.70 7.07 -3.20
CA TYR A 32 -3.20 5.96 -4.00
C TYR A 32 -1.65 5.81 -3.96
N HIS A 33 -0.89 6.87 -3.67
CA HIS A 33 0.59 6.81 -3.57
C HIS A 33 1.13 6.24 -2.25
N GLU A 34 0.29 5.96 -1.25
CA GLU A 34 0.76 5.76 0.12
C GLU A 34 0.46 4.33 0.65
N PRO A 35 0.84 3.25 -0.07
CA PRO A 35 0.41 1.88 0.22
C PRO A 35 0.83 1.36 1.61
N TRP A 36 1.97 1.84 2.12
CA TRP A 36 2.51 1.44 3.43
C TRP A 36 1.57 1.77 4.59
N ILE A 37 0.71 2.79 4.47
CA ILE A 37 -0.26 3.14 5.53
C ILE A 37 -1.20 1.96 5.77
N HIS A 38 -1.66 1.30 4.69
CA HIS A 38 -2.55 0.15 4.78
C HIS A 38 -1.88 -1.04 5.46
N LEU A 39 -0.63 -1.32 5.08
CA LEU A 39 0.14 -2.43 5.65
C LEU A 39 0.44 -2.22 7.14
N ILE A 40 0.93 -1.03 7.50
CA ILE A 40 1.22 -0.66 8.90
C ILE A 40 -0.06 -0.65 9.74
N HIS A 41 -1.12 -0.04 9.23
CA HIS A 41 -2.37 0.05 9.97
C HIS A 41 -2.99 -1.32 10.17
N TYR A 42 -2.98 -2.20 9.16
CA TYR A 42 -3.45 -3.58 9.29
C TYR A 42 -2.63 -4.38 10.31
N GLN A 43 -1.31 -4.19 10.35
CA GLN A 43 -0.44 -4.84 11.33
C GLN A 43 -0.85 -4.50 12.77
N PHE A 44 -1.41 -3.32 13.02
CA PHE A 44 -1.86 -2.87 14.35
C PHE A 44 -3.38 -2.71 14.46
N LYS A 45 -4.17 -3.29 13.55
CA LYS A 45 -5.62 -3.06 13.49
C LYS A 45 -6.36 -3.36 14.79
N ASP A 46 -5.86 -4.30 15.59
CA ASP A 46 -6.43 -4.70 16.87
C ASP A 46 -6.15 -3.69 18.01
N CYS A 47 -5.25 -2.73 17.77
CA CYS A 47 -4.92 -1.64 18.69
C CYS A 47 -5.73 -0.37 18.44
N PHE A 48 -6.45 -0.28 17.32
CA PHE A 48 -7.14 0.92 16.87
C PHE A 48 -8.63 0.66 16.62
N THR A 49 -9.42 1.71 16.73
CA THR A 49 -10.83 1.71 16.32
C THR A 49 -11.08 2.97 15.52
N LEU A 50 -11.72 2.81 14.36
CA LEU A 50 -12.10 3.94 13.51
C LEU A 50 -13.05 4.86 14.27
N VAL A 51 -12.75 6.15 14.26
CA VAL A 51 -13.59 7.20 14.85
C VAL A 51 -14.44 7.84 13.77
N CYS A 52 -13.79 8.30 12.70
CA CYS A 52 -14.46 8.87 11.53
C CYS A 52 -13.54 8.91 10.31
N HIS A 53 -14.17 9.04 9.16
CA HIS A 53 -13.58 9.63 7.97
C HIS A 53 -13.71 11.15 8.07
N VAL A 54 -12.62 11.87 7.84
CA VAL A 54 -12.66 13.34 7.77
C VAL A 54 -13.21 13.77 6.42
N GLU A 55 -14.36 14.43 6.45
CA GLU A 55 -15.11 14.95 5.29
C GLU A 55 -14.19 15.71 4.32
N ASP A 56 -14.41 15.52 3.03
CA ASP A 56 -13.66 16.13 1.92
C ASP A 56 -12.12 15.91 1.96
N THR A 57 -11.65 14.88 2.67
CA THR A 57 -10.23 14.53 2.70
C THR A 57 -10.00 13.04 2.51
N PRO A 58 -8.80 12.60 2.07
CA PRO A 58 -8.43 11.19 2.06
C PRO A 58 -8.05 10.66 3.46
N SER A 59 -8.46 11.30 4.55
CA SER A 59 -7.90 11.04 5.89
C SER A 59 -8.90 10.35 6.84
N LEU A 60 -8.38 9.45 7.66
CA LEU A 60 -9.16 8.77 8.71
C LEU A 60 -8.62 9.10 10.11
N VAL A 61 -9.51 9.15 11.09
CA VAL A 61 -9.16 9.29 12.51
C VAL A 61 -9.39 7.98 13.23
N PHE A 62 -8.38 7.53 13.97
CA PHE A 62 -8.45 6.33 14.78
C PHE A 62 -8.21 6.66 16.25
N ARG A 63 -8.92 5.96 17.14
CA ARG A 63 -8.63 5.96 18.57
C ARG A 63 -7.85 4.72 18.93
N MET A 64 -6.74 4.89 19.65
CA MET A 64 -5.99 3.78 20.20
C MET A 64 -6.72 3.18 21.40
N THR A 65 -7.13 1.92 21.30
CA THR A 65 -7.92 1.20 22.32
C THR A 65 -7.11 0.16 23.07
N ARG A 66 -5.98 -0.27 22.51
CA ARG A 66 -5.04 -1.19 23.14
C ARG A 66 -3.60 -0.75 22.88
N LYS A 67 -2.72 -0.98 23.86
CA LYS A 67 -1.29 -0.66 23.74
C LYS A 67 -0.63 -1.54 22.68
N ILE A 68 0.30 -0.97 21.92
CA ILE A 68 1.14 -1.77 21.02
C ILE A 68 2.27 -2.36 21.86
N GLU A 69 2.39 -3.67 21.83
CA GLU A 69 3.46 -4.37 22.53
C GLU A 69 4.82 -3.99 21.90
N PRO A 70 5.83 -3.61 22.70
CA PRO A 70 7.13 -3.17 22.18
C PRO A 70 7.77 -4.16 21.21
N GLU A 71 7.54 -5.46 21.38
CA GLU A 71 8.04 -6.54 20.52
C GLU A 71 7.53 -6.40 19.09
N ARG A 72 6.26 -6.02 18.90
CA ARG A 72 5.64 -5.82 17.57
C ARG A 72 6.22 -4.61 16.82
N LEU A 73 6.91 -3.71 17.51
CA LEU A 73 7.56 -2.54 16.93
C LEU A 73 9.03 -2.79 16.54
N ARG A 74 9.66 -3.86 17.08
CA ARG A 74 11.09 -4.14 16.84
C ARG A 74 11.38 -4.61 15.42
N GLU A 75 10.40 -5.29 14.82
CA GLU A 75 10.51 -5.81 13.45
C GLU A 75 10.65 -4.68 12.42
N GLY A 76 10.18 -3.47 12.75
CA GLY A 76 10.19 -2.33 11.84
C GLY A 76 9.18 -2.49 10.70
N PHE A 77 9.35 -1.68 9.67
CA PHE A 77 8.62 -1.82 8.41
C PHE A 77 9.60 -2.15 7.28
N ASP A 78 9.30 -3.23 6.57
CA ASP A 78 10.00 -3.64 5.36
C ASP A 78 8.97 -4.28 4.43
N LEU A 79 8.78 -3.65 3.26
CA LEU A 79 7.79 -4.02 2.27
C LEU A 79 8.06 -5.45 1.74
N GLN A 80 9.32 -5.88 1.69
CA GLN A 80 9.70 -7.20 1.21
C GLN A 80 9.14 -8.33 2.07
N ASN A 81 8.83 -8.08 3.34
CA ASN A 81 8.29 -9.06 4.29
C ASN A 81 6.78 -9.30 4.14
N PHE A 82 6.11 -8.63 3.20
CA PHE A 82 4.69 -8.83 2.91
C PHE A 82 4.52 -9.72 1.68
N ASP A 83 3.88 -10.87 1.90
CA ASP A 83 3.42 -11.76 0.83
C ASP A 83 2.07 -11.27 0.25
N GLY A 84 1.66 -11.87 -0.87
CA GLY A 84 0.42 -11.49 -1.55
C GLY A 84 -0.84 -11.67 -0.69
N GLN A 85 -0.85 -12.63 0.24
CA GLN A 85 -1.98 -12.81 1.16
C GLN A 85 -2.07 -11.65 2.16
N ARG A 86 -0.97 -11.30 2.83
CA ARG A 86 -0.93 -10.18 3.80
C ARG A 86 -1.26 -8.86 3.13
N ILE A 87 -0.80 -8.64 1.89
CA ILE A 87 -1.18 -7.45 1.11
C ILE A 87 -2.69 -7.45 0.90
N ARG A 88 -3.27 -8.54 0.36
CA ARG A 88 -4.70 -8.66 0.13
C ARG A 88 -5.51 -8.33 1.39
N GLU A 89 -5.20 -8.99 2.50
CA GLU A 89 -5.91 -8.77 3.76
C GLU A 89 -5.79 -7.33 4.29
N SER A 90 -4.62 -6.69 4.11
CA SER A 90 -4.38 -5.32 4.56
C SER A 90 -5.23 -4.30 3.81
N PHE A 91 -5.33 -4.48 2.49
CA PHE A 91 -6.15 -3.62 1.64
C PHE A 91 -7.63 -3.92 1.80
N ASP A 92 -8.04 -5.18 1.90
CA ASP A 92 -9.43 -5.55 2.12
C ASP A 92 -9.96 -4.99 3.45
N TYR A 93 -9.12 -5.00 4.50
CA TYR A 93 -9.42 -4.31 5.76
C TYR A 93 -9.58 -2.81 5.55
N SER A 94 -8.65 -2.16 4.86
CA SER A 94 -8.71 -0.71 4.61
C SER A 94 -9.96 -0.30 3.83
N ILE A 95 -10.35 -1.09 2.82
CA ILE A 95 -11.59 -0.92 2.06
C ILE A 95 -12.82 -1.07 2.97
N SER A 96 -12.79 -1.97 3.95
CA SER A 96 -13.90 -2.15 4.90
C SER A 96 -14.11 -0.95 5.84
N LEU A 97 -13.12 -0.06 5.96
CA LEU A 97 -13.19 1.14 6.81
C LEU A 97 -13.86 2.33 6.11
N VAL A 98 -14.07 2.25 4.80
CA VAL A 98 -14.61 3.36 4.00
C VAL A 98 -15.86 2.91 3.25
N SER A 99 -16.87 3.79 3.23
CA SER A 99 -18.17 3.51 2.61
C SER A 99 -18.45 4.33 1.36
N GLU A 100 -17.66 5.37 1.10
CA GLU A 100 -17.91 6.35 0.05
C GLU A 100 -16.81 6.36 -1.01
N GLU A 101 -17.19 6.68 -2.24
CA GLU A 101 -16.26 6.98 -3.32
C GLU A 101 -15.77 8.44 -3.21
N PRO A 102 -14.55 8.75 -3.68
CA PRO A 102 -13.59 7.90 -4.42
C PRO A 102 -12.64 7.09 -3.52
N ALA A 103 -12.89 7.01 -2.20
CA ALA A 103 -11.92 6.43 -1.27
C ALA A 103 -11.60 4.96 -1.58
N ARG A 104 -12.60 4.15 -1.93
CA ARG A 104 -12.41 2.73 -2.26
C ARG A 104 -11.60 2.55 -3.54
N GLN A 105 -11.93 3.31 -4.60
CA GLN A 105 -11.13 3.37 -5.82
C GLN A 105 -9.66 3.65 -5.54
N ASN A 106 -9.38 4.63 -4.67
CA ASN A 106 -8.01 5.05 -4.39
C ASN A 106 -7.23 4.01 -3.57
N ILE A 107 -7.90 3.32 -2.65
CA ILE A 107 -7.29 2.22 -1.89
C ILE A 107 -6.97 1.04 -2.82
N LEU A 108 -7.85 0.74 -3.78
CA LEU A 108 -7.57 -0.27 -4.81
C LEU A 108 -6.41 0.14 -5.73
N ALA A 109 -6.33 1.42 -6.12
CA ALA A 109 -5.19 1.96 -6.86
C ALA A 109 -3.87 1.82 -6.07
N ALA A 110 -3.87 2.13 -4.77
CA ALA A 110 -2.72 1.88 -3.88
C ALA A 110 -2.37 0.39 -3.79
N LYS A 111 -3.36 -0.51 -3.82
CA LYS A 111 -3.14 -1.96 -3.83
C LYS A 111 -2.38 -2.38 -5.08
N VAL A 112 -2.80 -1.91 -6.27
CA VAL A 112 -2.10 -2.19 -7.53
C VAL A 112 -0.65 -1.70 -7.45
N PHE A 113 -0.44 -0.47 -7.00
CA PHE A 113 0.91 0.09 -6.83
C PHE A 113 1.78 -0.76 -5.89
N CYS A 114 1.22 -1.18 -4.74
CA CYS A 114 1.90 -2.07 -3.79
C CYS A 114 2.27 -3.42 -4.41
N LEU A 115 1.36 -4.06 -5.13
CA LEU A 115 1.59 -5.34 -5.80
C LEU A 115 2.68 -5.23 -6.87
N LEU A 116 2.72 -4.13 -7.62
CA LEU A 116 3.78 -3.88 -8.61
C LEU A 116 5.15 -3.67 -7.94
N ALA A 117 5.22 -2.92 -6.84
CA ALA A 117 6.43 -2.77 -6.05
C ALA A 117 6.94 -4.11 -5.44
N ARG A 118 6.06 -5.10 -5.30
CA ARG A 118 6.39 -6.48 -4.88
C ARG A 118 6.59 -7.46 -6.03
N HIS A 119 6.52 -7.01 -7.28
CA HIS A 119 6.57 -7.85 -8.48
C HIS A 119 5.46 -8.92 -8.56
N PHE A 120 4.34 -8.72 -7.87
CA PHE A 120 3.14 -9.57 -7.97
C PHE A 120 2.29 -9.18 -9.20
N PHE A 121 2.90 -9.24 -10.39
CA PHE A 121 2.34 -8.69 -11.63
C PHE A 121 0.97 -9.28 -12.00
N GLU A 122 0.78 -10.59 -11.87
CA GLU A 122 -0.50 -11.25 -12.20
C GLU A 122 -1.63 -10.84 -11.26
N GLU A 123 -1.32 -10.53 -10.01
CA GLU A 123 -2.31 -10.05 -9.05
C GLU A 123 -2.59 -8.55 -9.25
N ALA A 124 -1.56 -7.78 -9.60
CA ALA A 124 -1.71 -6.38 -9.96
C ALA A 124 -2.62 -6.21 -11.19
N GLU A 125 -2.43 -7.02 -12.23
CA GLU A 125 -3.27 -7.02 -13.43
C GLU A 125 -4.73 -7.36 -13.11
N ARG A 126 -4.98 -8.46 -12.37
CA ARG A 126 -6.34 -8.82 -11.94
C ARG A 126 -7.02 -7.74 -11.10
N THR A 127 -6.27 -7.06 -10.23
CA THR A 127 -6.80 -5.98 -9.40
C THR A 127 -7.13 -4.74 -10.24
N LEU A 128 -6.31 -4.44 -11.25
CA LEU A 128 -6.56 -3.36 -12.19
C LEU A 128 -7.79 -3.65 -13.06
N ASP A 129 -7.91 -4.87 -13.58
CA ASP A 129 -9.09 -5.30 -14.35
C ASP A 129 -10.36 -5.16 -13.51
N GLN A 130 -10.35 -5.62 -12.26
CA GLN A 130 -11.47 -5.43 -11.34
C GLN A 130 -11.84 -3.94 -11.19
N LEU A 131 -10.84 -3.07 -11.00
CA LEU A 131 -11.09 -1.63 -10.85
C LEU A 131 -11.69 -1.00 -12.12
N LEU A 132 -11.27 -1.45 -13.31
CA LEU A 132 -11.82 -1.00 -14.58
C LEU A 132 -13.22 -1.57 -14.88
N GLU A 133 -13.55 -2.75 -14.36
CA GLU A 133 -14.87 -3.37 -14.48
C GLU A 133 -15.89 -2.79 -13.46
N GLU A 134 -15.45 -2.48 -12.24
CA GLU A 134 -16.31 -2.03 -11.14
C GLU A 134 -16.71 -0.56 -11.26
N TYR A 135 -15.90 0.28 -11.92
CA TYR A 135 -16.10 1.74 -11.96
C TYR A 135 -16.19 2.29 -13.38
N ASP A 136 -17.36 2.80 -13.74
CA ASP A 136 -17.61 3.52 -15.01
C ASP A 136 -16.81 4.83 -15.11
N PHE A 137 -16.50 5.43 -13.97
CA PHE A 137 -15.70 6.65 -13.86
C PHE A 137 -14.70 6.53 -12.71
N ILE A 138 -13.44 6.82 -13.02
CA ILE A 138 -12.36 6.84 -12.05
C ILE A 138 -11.71 8.22 -12.11
N GLU A 139 -11.43 8.80 -10.95
CA GLU A 139 -10.94 10.18 -10.88
C GLU A 139 -9.63 10.39 -11.67
N PRO A 140 -9.55 11.47 -12.50
CA PRO A 140 -8.35 11.81 -13.26
C PRO A 140 -7.17 12.09 -12.32
N GLY A 141 -6.14 11.25 -12.38
CA GLY A 141 -4.95 11.31 -11.53
C GLY A 141 -4.63 9.95 -10.92
N ASN A 142 -5.63 9.27 -10.35
CA ASN A 142 -5.44 8.01 -9.65
C ASN A 142 -5.27 6.85 -10.64
N LEU A 143 -6.16 6.80 -11.65
CA LEU A 143 -6.11 5.76 -12.68
C LEU A 143 -4.97 5.98 -13.67
N GLU A 144 -4.75 7.22 -14.09
CA GLU A 144 -3.74 7.55 -15.10
C GLU A 144 -2.35 7.11 -14.61
N PHE A 145 -2.03 7.40 -13.35
CA PHE A 145 -0.80 6.93 -12.72
C PHE A 145 -0.74 5.40 -12.66
N VAL A 146 -1.78 4.73 -12.18
CA VAL A 146 -1.79 3.26 -12.07
C VAL A 146 -1.63 2.59 -13.44
N ILE A 147 -2.30 3.11 -14.48
CA ILE A 147 -2.16 2.62 -15.85
C ILE A 147 -0.75 2.85 -16.38
N GLN A 148 -0.18 4.05 -16.19
CA GLN A 148 1.19 4.36 -16.61
C GLN A 148 2.20 3.43 -15.93
N VAL A 149 2.09 3.23 -14.62
CA VAL A 149 2.96 2.33 -13.86
C VAL A 149 2.75 0.87 -14.29
N HIS A 150 1.52 0.45 -14.58
CA HIS A 150 1.22 -0.89 -15.06
C HIS A 150 1.79 -1.14 -16.47
N GLN A 151 1.66 -0.18 -17.39
CA GLN A 151 2.26 -0.26 -18.73
C GLN A 151 3.78 -0.37 -18.64
N LYS A 152 4.41 0.49 -17.83
CA LYS A 152 5.85 0.41 -17.55
C LYS A 152 6.24 -0.93 -16.95
N ALA A 153 5.47 -1.44 -15.98
CA ALA A 153 5.73 -2.75 -15.38
C ALA A 153 5.62 -3.91 -16.37
N LYS A 154 4.74 -3.83 -17.37
CA LYS A 154 4.67 -4.81 -18.48
C LYS A 154 5.93 -4.77 -19.34
N GLU A 155 6.43 -3.58 -19.67
CA GLU A 155 7.70 -3.40 -20.38
C GLU A 155 8.89 -3.96 -19.58
N ASP A 156 8.96 -3.63 -18.29
CA ASP A 156 10.02 -4.11 -17.38
C ASP A 156 9.98 -5.63 -17.23
N LYS A 157 8.80 -6.24 -17.08
CA LYS A 157 8.62 -7.69 -17.06
C LYS A 157 9.16 -8.34 -18.33
N GLN A 158 8.86 -7.77 -19.49
CA GLN A 158 9.32 -8.27 -20.77
C GLN A 158 10.85 -8.17 -20.89
N LEU A 159 11.44 -7.05 -20.47
CA LEU A 159 12.89 -6.85 -20.43
C LEU A 159 13.60 -7.86 -19.53
N ILE A 160 13.05 -8.14 -18.34
CA ILE A 160 13.59 -9.14 -17.41
C ILE A 160 13.56 -10.53 -18.06
N LEU A 161 12.43 -10.93 -18.64
CA LEU A 161 12.29 -12.22 -19.32
C LEU A 161 13.27 -12.37 -20.49
N ASP A 162 13.44 -11.32 -21.29
CA ASP A 162 14.38 -11.30 -22.41
C ASP A 162 15.84 -11.36 -21.94
N THR A 163 16.17 -10.68 -20.84
CA THR A 163 17.51 -10.73 -20.22
C THR A 163 17.80 -12.12 -19.66
N MET A 164 16.85 -12.74 -18.95
CA MET A 164 16.97 -14.12 -18.46
C MET A 164 17.18 -15.12 -19.60
N ARG A 165 16.47 -14.92 -20.72
CA ARG A 165 16.58 -15.75 -21.93
C ARG A 165 17.94 -15.61 -22.62
N ASN A 166 18.49 -14.40 -22.66
CA ASN A 166 19.76 -14.09 -23.31
C ASN A 166 20.98 -14.47 -22.45
N GLU A 167 20.89 -14.36 -21.12
CA GLU A 167 22.00 -14.69 -20.22
C GLU A 167 22.02 -16.16 -19.76
N GLY A 168 20.96 -16.93 -20.01
CA GLY A 168 20.86 -18.33 -19.57
C GLY A 168 20.89 -18.48 -18.04
N LYS A 169 20.56 -17.42 -17.29
CA LYS A 169 20.61 -17.37 -15.82
C LYS A 169 19.20 -17.30 -15.22
N ASN A 170 18.98 -18.08 -14.16
CA ASN A 170 17.91 -17.87 -13.18
C ASN A 170 18.37 -16.84 -12.14
N LEU A 171 18.29 -15.55 -12.45
CA LEU A 171 18.52 -14.48 -11.48
C LEU A 171 17.20 -14.11 -10.81
N ILE A 172 16.78 -14.92 -9.83
CA ILE A 172 15.78 -14.51 -8.83
C ILE A 172 16.55 -14.02 -7.61
N THR A 173 17.32 -12.95 -7.77
CA THR A 173 17.92 -12.18 -6.67
C THR A 173 18.33 -10.85 -7.29
N ASP A 174 17.90 -9.75 -6.68
CA ASP A 174 18.28 -8.36 -6.98
C ASP A 174 17.44 -7.66 -8.05
N LEU A 175 16.18 -7.37 -7.71
CA LEU A 175 15.34 -6.38 -8.40
C LEU A 175 14.98 -5.24 -7.45
N ASP A 176 15.95 -4.37 -7.15
CA ASP A 176 15.73 -3.10 -6.43
C ASP A 176 15.24 -1.95 -7.35
N TYR A 177 14.95 -2.24 -8.62
CA TYR A 177 14.84 -1.22 -9.69
C TYR A 177 13.48 -0.50 -9.81
N VAL A 178 12.46 -0.81 -9.00
CA VAL A 178 11.19 -0.07 -9.05
C VAL A 178 11.20 1.19 -8.15
N THR A 179 12.30 1.44 -7.44
CA THR A 179 12.46 2.64 -6.61
C THR A 179 12.84 3.91 -7.39
N ASP A 180 13.21 3.78 -8.67
CA ASP A 180 13.64 4.89 -9.54
C ASP A 180 12.50 5.50 -10.39
N ILE A 181 11.23 5.28 -10.03
CA ILE A 181 10.17 6.19 -10.47
C ILE A 181 10.36 7.47 -9.64
N ASN A 182 11.17 8.38 -10.17
CA ASN A 182 11.39 9.70 -9.58
C ASN A 182 10.04 10.39 -9.33
N TYR A 183 9.77 10.54 -8.04
CA TYR A 183 8.70 11.24 -7.36
C TYR A 183 8.55 12.72 -7.74
#